data_AF-A0A023F949-F1
#
_entry.id   AF-A0A023F949-F1
#
_cell.length_a   1.000
_cell.length_b   1.000
_cell.length_c   1.000
_cell.angle_alpha   90.00
_cell.angle_beta   90.00
_cell.angle_gamma   90.00
#
_symmetry.space_group_name_H-M   'P 1'
#
loop_
_entity.id
_entity.type
_entity.pdbx_description
1 polymer ?
#
loop_
_entity_poly.entity_id
_entity_poly.type
_entity_poly.pdbx_seq_one_letter_code
_entity_poly.pdbx_strand_id
1 'polypeptide(L)'
;MFSLLKILPNRISQGIVASYFKISLIGASGAHSSILNINMSGMKIKVLPALGDNYMYLVVDESTKEAAVVDPVEPATVVKAVKDEGVKLTKILTTHHHWDHAGGNKKMVKAIPVPVYGGDDRIEALTDKVSDGYKMKIGELDVECLSTPCHTGGHICYVVSNPGQSPAVFTGDTLFVAGCGRFFEGTADQMCKALLEKLGTLPDDTQVYCGHEYTTTNLKFAKSLEPNNSDVTEKLNWAEAARSQQKPTVPSTIGEEKKYNPFMRVKNQTLQKKCGCTDAVSTMQYVRRLKDNFKA
;
A
#
# COMPACT_ATOMS: atom_id res chain seq x y z
N MET A 1 1.32 24.95 -3.95
CA MET A 1 1.55 24.24 -5.23
C MET A 1 0.47 23.20 -5.53
N PHE A 2 0.00 22.39 -4.56
CA PHE A 2 -0.93 21.27 -4.81
C PHE A 2 -2.42 21.62 -4.94
N SER A 3 -2.85 22.84 -4.54
CA SER A 3 -4.23 23.30 -4.76
C SER A 3 -4.60 23.45 -6.26
N LEU A 4 -3.62 23.63 -7.15
CA LEU A 4 -3.86 23.76 -8.59
C LEU A 4 -4.07 22.40 -9.29
N LEU A 5 -3.61 21.29 -8.70
CA LEU A 5 -3.75 19.96 -9.32
C LEU A 5 -5.20 19.51 -9.44
N LYS A 6 -6.10 20.01 -8.58
CA LYS A 6 -7.54 19.74 -8.65
C LYS A 6 -8.24 20.37 -9.86
N ILE A 7 -7.60 21.33 -10.53
CA ILE A 7 -8.17 22.08 -11.67
C ILE A 7 -7.52 21.64 -12.99
N LEU A 8 -6.46 20.82 -12.94
CA LEU A 8 -5.74 20.38 -14.13
C LEU A 8 -6.40 19.12 -14.74
N PRO A 9 -6.46 19.01 -16.08
CA PRO A 9 -6.84 17.78 -16.76
C PRO A 9 -6.03 16.58 -16.27
N ASN A 10 -6.67 15.41 -16.10
CA ASN A 10 -6.06 14.19 -15.54
C ASN A 10 -4.71 13.80 -16.17
N ARG A 11 -4.52 14.04 -17.47
CA ARG A 11 -3.24 13.76 -18.13
C ARG A 11 -2.09 14.65 -17.64
N ILE A 12 -2.39 15.90 -17.29
CA ILE A 12 -1.41 16.86 -16.80
C ILE A 12 -1.09 16.56 -15.32
N SER A 13 -2.10 16.24 -14.50
CA SER A 13 -1.86 15.83 -13.11
C SER A 13 -1.07 14.53 -13.03
N GLN A 14 -1.41 13.51 -13.83
CA GLN A 14 -0.61 12.29 -13.92
C GLN A 14 0.79 12.55 -14.48
N GLY A 15 0.95 13.48 -15.43
CA GLY A 15 2.27 13.87 -15.93
C GLY A 15 3.15 14.51 -14.85
N ILE A 16 2.60 15.37 -14.00
CA ILE A 16 3.31 16.02 -12.88
C ILE A 16 3.64 15.00 -11.78
N VAL A 17 2.69 14.15 -11.40
CA VAL A 17 2.89 13.09 -10.40
C VAL A 17 3.93 12.08 -10.90
N ALA A 18 3.80 11.62 -12.15
CA ALA A 18 4.80 10.75 -12.77
C ALA A 18 6.17 11.43 -12.87
N SER A 19 6.24 12.75 -13.12
CA SER A 19 7.50 13.48 -13.13
C SER A 19 8.12 13.59 -11.73
N TYR A 20 7.31 13.85 -10.70
CA TYR A 20 7.76 13.84 -9.30
C TYR A 20 8.39 12.50 -8.92
N PHE A 21 7.69 11.39 -9.22
CA PHE A 21 8.20 10.05 -8.95
C PHE A 21 9.41 9.70 -9.83
N LYS A 22 9.42 10.07 -11.12
CA LYS A 22 10.58 9.86 -12.01
C LYS A 22 11.83 10.63 -11.59
N ILE A 23 11.68 11.86 -11.10
CA ILE A 23 12.81 12.67 -10.61
C ILE A 23 13.38 12.04 -9.33
N SER A 24 12.55 11.42 -8.50
CA SER A 24 13.01 10.66 -7.32
C SER A 24 13.84 9.41 -7.66
N LEU A 25 13.87 8.98 -8.93
CA LEU A 25 14.62 7.80 -9.40
C LEU A 25 16.03 8.12 -9.92
N ILE A 26 16.40 9.39 -10.05
CA ILE A 26 17.71 9.78 -10.58
C ILE A 26 18.79 9.47 -9.53
N GLY A 27 19.40 8.29 -9.63
CA GLY A 27 20.55 7.87 -8.81
C GLY A 27 20.55 6.42 -8.31
N ALA A 28 19.46 5.66 -8.48
CA ALA A 28 19.38 4.28 -8.00
C ALA A 28 19.76 3.28 -9.11
N SER A 29 20.97 2.70 -9.01
CA SER A 29 21.32 1.50 -9.80
C SER A 29 21.03 0.25 -8.96
N GLY A 30 19.89 -0.39 -9.21
CA GLY A 30 19.46 -1.62 -8.53
C GLY A 30 18.14 -1.46 -7.77
N ALA A 31 17.46 -2.59 -7.52
CA ALA A 31 16.25 -2.63 -6.72
C ALA A 31 16.53 -2.14 -5.28
N HIS A 32 15.60 -1.39 -4.71
CA HIS A 32 15.75 -0.82 -3.36
C HIS A 32 15.76 -1.86 -2.24
N SER A 33 15.31 -3.09 -2.52
CA SER A 33 15.44 -4.23 -1.62
C SER A 33 15.59 -5.54 -2.38
N SER A 34 15.88 -6.60 -1.64
CA SER A 34 15.76 -7.98 -2.11
C SER A 34 14.30 -8.39 -2.30
N ILE A 35 14.07 -9.40 -3.16
CA ILE A 35 12.78 -10.09 -3.26
C ILE A 35 12.56 -10.90 -1.98
N LEU A 36 11.36 -10.82 -1.43
CA LEU A 36 10.94 -11.61 -0.27
C LEU A 36 9.82 -12.58 -0.68
N ASN A 37 9.95 -13.85 -0.30
CA ASN A 37 8.90 -14.84 -0.48
C ASN A 37 8.29 -15.14 0.89
N ILE A 38 6.97 -15.06 0.98
CA ILE A 38 6.21 -15.36 2.19
C ILE A 38 5.25 -16.49 1.84
N ASN A 39 5.39 -17.61 2.55
CA ASN A 39 4.50 -18.75 2.41
C ASN A 39 3.50 -18.70 3.56
N MET A 40 2.23 -18.53 3.21
CA MET A 40 1.07 -18.74 4.06
C MET A 40 0.43 -20.06 3.61
N SER A 41 -0.40 -20.69 4.43
CA SER A 41 -0.88 -22.03 4.08
C SER A 41 -1.79 -21.99 2.83
N GLY A 42 -1.34 -22.56 1.70
CA GLY A 42 -2.12 -22.51 0.46
C GLY A 42 -2.09 -21.14 -0.26
N MET A 43 -1.38 -20.14 0.26
CA MET A 43 -1.18 -18.85 -0.39
C MET A 43 0.30 -18.45 -0.29
N LYS A 44 0.92 -18.14 -1.42
CA LYS A 44 2.28 -17.59 -1.45
C LYS A 44 2.25 -16.15 -1.94
N ILE A 45 2.94 -15.25 -1.24
CA ILE A 45 3.10 -13.85 -1.62
C ILE A 45 4.57 -13.57 -1.89
N LYS A 46 4.87 -13.09 -3.09
CA LYS A 46 6.21 -12.65 -3.48
C LYS A 46 6.23 -11.14 -3.58
N VAL A 47 7.03 -10.52 -2.71
CA VAL A 47 7.28 -9.09 -2.70
C VAL A 47 8.30 -8.77 -3.79
N LEU A 48 7.91 -7.97 -4.76
CA LEU A 48 8.70 -7.57 -5.92
C LEU A 48 9.02 -6.08 -5.81
N PRO A 49 10.26 -5.71 -5.46
CA PRO A 49 10.67 -4.31 -5.44
C PRO A 49 10.65 -3.73 -6.86
N ALA A 50 10.17 -2.50 -7.00
CA ALA A 50 10.14 -1.75 -8.24
C ALA A 50 10.56 -0.31 -7.99
N LEU A 51 11.04 0.37 -9.03
CA LEU A 51 11.41 1.78 -8.96
C LEU A 51 12.38 2.05 -7.79
N GLY A 52 12.20 3.17 -7.08
CA GLY A 52 13.08 3.62 -6.00
C GLY A 52 12.67 3.13 -4.62
N ASP A 53 11.38 2.84 -4.42
CA ASP A 53 10.82 2.40 -3.13
C ASP A 53 9.47 1.66 -3.24
N ASN A 54 8.92 1.45 -4.45
CA ASN A 54 7.63 0.79 -4.64
C ASN A 54 7.71 -0.73 -4.42
N TYR A 55 6.61 -1.32 -3.97
CA TYR A 55 6.38 -2.76 -3.95
C TYR A 55 5.26 -3.15 -4.91
N MET A 56 5.53 -4.18 -5.71
CA MET A 56 4.51 -4.96 -6.41
C MET A 56 4.40 -6.32 -5.71
N TYR A 57 3.27 -6.99 -5.83
CA TYR A 57 3.05 -8.27 -5.16
C TYR A 57 2.51 -9.32 -6.11
N LEU A 58 3.20 -10.45 -6.24
CA LEU A 58 2.64 -11.63 -6.91
C LEU A 58 1.99 -12.52 -5.83
N VAL A 59 0.67 -12.65 -5.89
CA VAL A 59 -0.14 -13.45 -4.98
C VAL A 59 -0.51 -14.73 -5.69
N VAL A 60 -0.11 -15.87 -5.13
CA VAL A 60 -0.25 -17.18 -5.73
C VAL A 60 -1.15 -18.04 -4.84
N ASP A 61 -2.19 -18.60 -5.44
CA ASP A 61 -2.89 -19.75 -4.87
C ASP A 61 -2.03 -20.99 -5.12
N GLU A 62 -1.54 -21.60 -4.04
CA GLU A 62 -0.65 -22.75 -4.18
C GLU A 62 -1.36 -24.00 -4.71
N SER A 63 -2.68 -24.08 -4.53
CA SER A 63 -3.49 -25.25 -4.90
C SER A 63 -3.77 -25.31 -6.40
N THR A 64 -4.19 -24.19 -7.00
CA THR A 64 -4.52 -24.11 -8.43
C THR A 64 -3.36 -23.61 -9.30
N LYS A 65 -2.31 -23.04 -8.68
CA LYS A 65 -1.24 -22.29 -9.35
C LYS A 65 -1.75 -21.07 -10.13
N GLU A 66 -2.97 -20.60 -9.87
CA GLU A 66 -3.40 -19.29 -10.34
C GLU A 66 -2.77 -18.18 -9.50
N ALA A 67 -2.53 -17.04 -10.13
CA ALA A 67 -1.93 -15.89 -9.48
C ALA A 67 -2.59 -14.57 -9.89
N ALA A 68 -2.51 -13.58 -9.02
CA ALA A 68 -2.74 -12.18 -9.35
C ALA A 68 -1.49 -11.36 -9.06
N VAL A 69 -1.33 -10.25 -9.77
CA VAL A 69 -0.30 -9.26 -9.46
C VAL A 69 -0.95 -7.96 -9.00
N VAL A 70 -0.42 -7.39 -7.91
CA VAL A 70 -0.82 -6.09 -7.39
C VAL A 70 0.16 -5.02 -7.88
N ASP A 71 -0.38 -3.93 -8.44
CA ASP A 71 0.33 -2.70 -8.86
C ASP A 71 1.59 -2.93 -9.74
N PRO A 72 1.46 -3.58 -10.92
CA PRO A 72 2.60 -4.10 -11.68
C PRO A 72 3.32 -3.05 -12.54
N VAL A 73 3.88 -1.99 -11.93
CA VAL A 73 4.55 -0.88 -12.64
C VAL A 73 5.77 -1.29 -13.47
N GLU A 74 6.45 -2.39 -13.09
CA GLU A 74 7.58 -2.98 -13.83
C GLU A 74 7.22 -4.37 -14.42
N PRO A 75 6.55 -4.41 -15.60
CA PRO A 75 6.06 -5.65 -16.20
C PRO A 75 7.09 -6.76 -16.39
N ALA A 76 8.33 -6.41 -16.75
CA ALA A 76 9.38 -7.41 -17.00
C ALA A 76 9.72 -8.21 -15.73
N THR A 77 9.78 -7.54 -14.58
CA THR A 77 10.00 -8.16 -13.26
C THR A 77 8.86 -9.12 -12.92
N VAL A 78 7.62 -8.73 -13.18
CA VAL A 78 6.43 -9.56 -12.94
C VAL A 78 6.40 -10.77 -13.86
N VAL A 79 6.60 -10.59 -15.17
CA VAL A 79 6.61 -11.69 -16.16
C VAL A 79 7.70 -12.72 -15.80
N LYS A 80 8.88 -12.24 -15.39
CA LYS A 80 9.95 -13.13 -14.92
C LYS A 80 9.50 -13.90 -13.66
N ALA A 81 8.92 -13.22 -12.67
CA ALA A 81 8.43 -13.87 -11.46
C ALA A 81 7.36 -14.93 -11.74
N VAL A 82 6.39 -14.63 -12.62
CA VAL A 82 5.35 -15.58 -13.06
C VAL A 82 5.98 -16.82 -13.69
N LYS A 83 6.97 -16.63 -14.58
CA LYS A 83 7.69 -17.74 -15.22
C LYS A 83 8.50 -18.57 -14.22
N ASP A 84 9.27 -17.92 -13.34
CA ASP A 84 10.11 -18.59 -12.35
C ASP A 84 9.28 -19.43 -11.36
N GLU A 85 8.09 -18.94 -11.00
CA GLU A 85 7.17 -19.63 -10.08
C GLU A 85 6.32 -20.72 -10.77
N GLY A 86 6.32 -20.76 -12.11
CA GLY A 86 5.51 -21.72 -12.88
C GLY A 86 4.01 -21.55 -12.66
N VAL A 87 3.54 -20.31 -12.47
CA VAL A 87 2.14 -20.00 -12.17
C VAL A 87 1.41 -19.39 -13.37
N LYS A 88 0.08 -19.48 -13.35
CA LYS A 88 -0.81 -18.85 -14.34
C LYS A 88 -1.31 -17.53 -13.78
N LEU A 89 -0.78 -16.41 -14.27
CA LEU A 89 -1.33 -15.10 -13.94
C LEU A 89 -2.74 -14.98 -14.54
N THR A 90 -3.73 -14.63 -13.72
CA THR A 90 -5.13 -14.49 -14.16
C THR A 90 -5.72 -13.11 -13.91
N LYS A 91 -5.08 -12.26 -13.08
CA LYS A 91 -5.59 -10.93 -12.72
C LYS A 91 -4.48 -9.93 -12.48
N ILE A 92 -4.75 -8.67 -12.80
CA ILE A 92 -4.03 -7.50 -12.31
C ILE A 92 -4.95 -6.76 -11.34
N LEU A 93 -4.48 -6.51 -10.13
CA LEU A 93 -5.20 -5.75 -9.10
C LEU A 93 -4.49 -4.40 -8.93
N THR A 94 -5.14 -3.31 -9.33
CA THR A 94 -4.57 -1.97 -9.22
C THR A 94 -5.22 -1.23 -8.06
N THR A 95 -4.44 -0.81 -7.07
CA THR A 95 -4.94 -0.14 -5.87
C THR A 95 -5.45 1.26 -6.20
N HIS A 96 -4.73 2.01 -7.05
CA HIS A 96 -5.13 3.33 -7.48
C HIS A 96 -4.44 3.79 -8.78
N HIS A 97 -4.88 4.93 -9.31
CA HIS A 97 -4.50 5.41 -10.65
C HIS A 97 -3.13 6.08 -10.76
N HIS A 98 -2.36 6.23 -9.67
CA HIS A 98 -1.05 6.85 -9.80
C HIS A 98 -0.12 5.99 -10.65
N TRP A 99 0.77 6.65 -11.38
CA TRP A 99 1.57 6.01 -12.43
C TRP A 99 2.51 4.94 -11.88
N ASP A 100 3.06 5.15 -10.70
CA ASP A 100 3.95 4.23 -10.02
C ASP A 100 3.26 2.94 -9.52
N HIS A 101 1.93 2.86 -9.66
CA HIS A 101 1.12 1.65 -9.41
C HIS A 101 0.48 1.12 -10.70
N ALA A 102 -0.18 1.99 -11.47
CA ALA A 102 -0.97 1.62 -12.65
C ALA A 102 -0.19 1.67 -13.98
N GLY A 103 0.96 2.35 -14.01
CA GLY A 103 1.67 2.70 -15.25
C GLY A 103 2.27 1.53 -16.02
N GLY A 104 2.29 0.33 -15.42
CA GLY A 104 2.70 -0.90 -16.08
C GLY A 104 1.53 -1.70 -16.68
N ASN A 105 0.28 -1.40 -16.34
CA ASN A 105 -0.88 -2.22 -16.70
C ASN A 105 -1.00 -2.50 -18.20
N LYS A 106 -0.89 -1.46 -19.05
CA LYS A 106 -0.99 -1.63 -20.51
C LYS A 106 0.12 -2.53 -21.08
N LYS A 107 1.33 -2.45 -20.53
CA LYS A 107 2.44 -3.32 -20.95
C LYS A 107 2.26 -4.74 -20.42
N MET A 108 1.73 -4.90 -19.20
CA MET A 108 1.38 -6.20 -18.64
C MET A 108 0.33 -6.92 -19.49
N VAL A 109 -0.79 -6.27 -19.81
CA VAL A 109 -1.87 -6.86 -20.63
C VAL A 109 -1.38 -7.25 -22.03
N LYS A 110 -0.44 -6.51 -22.60
CA LYS A 110 0.21 -6.88 -23.88
C LYS A 110 1.06 -8.15 -23.75
N ALA A 111 1.72 -8.35 -22.61
CA ALA A 111 2.58 -9.52 -22.39
C ALA A 111 1.77 -10.75 -21.96
N ILE A 112 0.76 -10.56 -21.10
CA ILE A 112 -0.13 -11.60 -20.58
C ILE A 112 -1.55 -10.99 -20.56
N PRO A 113 -2.43 -11.35 -21.52
CA PRO A 113 -3.78 -10.80 -21.59
C PRO A 113 -4.67 -11.30 -20.44
N VAL A 114 -4.83 -10.48 -19.41
CA VAL A 114 -5.66 -10.75 -18.22
C VAL A 114 -6.48 -9.51 -17.85
N PRO A 115 -7.61 -9.67 -17.16
CA PRO A 115 -8.38 -8.55 -16.63
C PRO A 115 -7.59 -7.69 -15.64
N VAL A 116 -7.83 -6.38 -15.72
CA VAL A 116 -7.29 -5.33 -14.84
C VAL A 116 -8.44 -4.81 -13.98
N TYR A 117 -8.34 -5.07 -12.67
CA TYR A 117 -9.28 -4.63 -11.66
C TYR A 117 -8.82 -3.33 -11.00
N GLY A 118 -9.77 -2.44 -10.71
CA GLY A 118 -9.49 -1.17 -10.02
C GLY A 118 -10.73 -0.32 -9.78
N GLY A 119 -10.65 0.63 -8.86
CA GLY A 119 -11.80 1.46 -8.45
C GLY A 119 -11.97 2.77 -9.23
N ASP A 120 -11.15 3.03 -10.24
CA ASP A 120 -10.99 4.36 -10.83
C ASP A 120 -10.84 4.29 -12.35
N ASP A 121 -11.66 5.04 -13.10
CA ASP A 121 -11.62 5.07 -14.59
C ASP A 121 -10.30 5.63 -15.14
N ARG A 122 -9.49 6.28 -14.29
CA ARG A 122 -8.15 6.78 -14.63
C ARG A 122 -7.08 5.68 -14.64
N ILE A 123 -7.39 4.48 -14.17
CA ILE A 123 -6.46 3.34 -14.18
C ILE A 123 -6.21 2.92 -15.65
N GLU A 124 -4.94 2.87 -16.02
CA GLU A 124 -4.57 2.47 -17.38
C GLU A 124 -4.94 1.01 -17.65
N ALA A 125 -5.52 0.74 -18.82
CA ALA A 125 -5.96 -0.58 -19.26
C ALA A 125 -7.00 -1.27 -18.35
N LEU A 126 -7.73 -0.50 -17.52
CA LEU A 126 -8.84 -1.02 -16.72
C LEU A 126 -9.86 -1.78 -17.59
N THR A 127 -10.20 -3.00 -17.18
CA THR A 127 -11.27 -3.80 -17.79
C THR A 127 -12.44 -4.02 -16.84
N ASP A 128 -12.16 -4.12 -15.54
CA ASP A 128 -13.13 -4.50 -14.52
C ASP A 128 -13.13 -3.46 -13.40
N LYS A 129 -14.07 -2.52 -13.46
CA LYS A 129 -14.22 -1.52 -12.40
C LYS A 129 -14.88 -2.15 -11.18
N VAL A 130 -14.24 -2.04 -10.02
CA VAL A 130 -14.74 -2.59 -8.75
C VAL A 130 -15.14 -1.49 -7.78
N SER A 131 -15.98 -1.85 -6.81
CA SER A 131 -16.43 -0.97 -5.74
C SER A 131 -16.25 -1.64 -4.38
N ASP A 132 -16.63 -0.93 -3.32
CA ASP A 132 -16.63 -1.46 -1.97
C ASP A 132 -17.45 -2.75 -1.86
N GLY A 133 -16.92 -3.74 -1.15
CA GLY A 133 -17.53 -5.05 -0.94
C GLY A 133 -17.55 -5.97 -2.18
N TYR A 134 -16.98 -5.55 -3.32
CA TYR A 134 -16.88 -6.40 -4.50
C TYR A 134 -16.00 -7.62 -4.20
N LYS A 135 -16.47 -8.81 -4.60
CA LYS A 135 -15.78 -10.09 -4.33
C LYS A 135 -15.37 -10.77 -5.62
N MET A 136 -14.18 -11.35 -5.60
CA MET A 136 -13.65 -12.18 -6.69
C MET A 136 -12.72 -13.27 -6.12
N LYS A 137 -12.16 -14.09 -6.99
CA LYS A 137 -11.23 -15.16 -6.60
C LYS A 137 -9.91 -15.11 -7.35
N ILE A 138 -8.86 -15.65 -6.73
CA ILE A 138 -7.59 -16.03 -7.36
C ILE A 138 -7.45 -17.54 -7.13
N GLY A 139 -7.78 -18.36 -8.14
CA GLY A 139 -7.99 -19.79 -7.88
C GLY A 139 -9.04 -20.00 -6.80
N GLU A 140 -8.65 -20.64 -5.69
CA GLU A 140 -9.51 -20.87 -4.53
C GLU A 140 -9.50 -19.73 -3.50
N LEU A 141 -8.51 -18.81 -3.56
CA LEU A 141 -8.41 -17.69 -2.63
C LEU A 141 -9.54 -16.69 -2.84
N ASP A 142 -10.17 -16.26 -1.76
CA ASP A 142 -11.19 -15.21 -1.76
C ASP A 142 -10.53 -13.83 -1.74
N VAL A 143 -11.05 -12.91 -2.55
CA VAL A 143 -10.62 -11.50 -2.59
C VAL A 143 -11.82 -10.59 -2.37
N GLU A 144 -11.74 -9.71 -1.38
CA GLU A 144 -12.71 -8.66 -1.10
C GLU A 144 -12.09 -7.27 -1.30
N CYS A 145 -12.80 -6.41 -2.04
CA CYS A 145 -12.38 -5.05 -2.33
C CYS A 145 -12.90 -4.10 -1.26
N LEU A 146 -12.02 -3.35 -0.61
CA LEU A 146 -12.36 -2.30 0.34
C LEU A 146 -12.07 -0.94 -0.27
N SER A 147 -13.10 -0.13 -0.49
CA SER A 147 -12.92 1.24 -0.97
C SER A 147 -12.40 2.14 0.15
N THR A 148 -11.22 2.72 -0.05
CA THR A 148 -10.51 3.54 0.95
C THR A 148 -10.15 4.92 0.38
N PRO A 149 -11.15 5.72 -0.07
CA PRO A 149 -10.88 6.98 -0.73
C PRO A 149 -10.21 7.95 0.23
N CYS A 150 -9.04 8.48 -0.12
CA CYS A 150 -8.43 9.64 0.54
C CYS A 150 -7.16 10.07 -0.21
N HIS A 151 -6.20 9.14 -0.33
CA HIS A 151 -5.01 9.36 -1.11
C HIS A 151 -5.38 9.66 -2.56
N THR A 152 -6.22 8.81 -3.14
CA THR A 152 -7.01 9.11 -4.35
C THR A 152 -8.48 8.82 -4.07
N GLY A 153 -9.38 9.39 -4.88
CA GLY A 153 -10.83 9.21 -4.75
C GLY A 153 -11.32 7.80 -5.11
N GLY A 154 -10.56 7.05 -5.92
CA GLY A 154 -10.90 5.69 -6.36
C GLY A 154 -10.00 4.59 -5.77
N HIS A 155 -9.33 4.86 -4.64
CA HIS A 155 -8.41 3.90 -4.01
C HIS A 155 -9.14 2.66 -3.47
N ILE A 156 -8.62 1.48 -3.79
CA ILE A 156 -9.10 0.17 -3.34
C ILE A 156 -7.96 -0.56 -2.62
N CYS A 157 -8.25 -1.06 -1.42
CA CYS A 157 -7.47 -2.11 -0.77
C CYS A 157 -8.04 -3.48 -1.12
N TYR A 158 -7.19 -4.49 -1.32
CA TYR A 158 -7.63 -5.86 -1.62
C TYR A 158 -7.32 -6.77 -0.44
N VAL A 159 -8.35 -7.34 0.19
CA VAL A 159 -8.20 -8.35 1.24
C VAL A 159 -8.24 -9.73 0.58
N VAL A 160 -7.18 -10.51 0.74
CA VAL A 160 -7.08 -11.88 0.23
C VAL A 160 -7.08 -12.85 1.40
N SER A 161 -7.98 -13.83 1.36
CA SER A 161 -8.16 -14.80 2.43
C SER A 161 -8.26 -16.23 1.91
N ASN A 162 -7.81 -17.16 2.74
CA ASN A 162 -8.02 -18.59 2.59
C ASN A 162 -8.76 -19.08 3.85
N PRO A 163 -9.87 -19.86 3.75
CA PRO A 163 -10.60 -20.32 4.93
C PRO A 163 -9.70 -20.94 6.02
N GLY A 164 -9.90 -20.49 7.26
CA GLY A 164 -9.15 -20.98 8.42
C GLY A 164 -7.77 -20.34 8.64
N GLN A 165 -7.44 -19.25 7.93
CA GLN A 165 -6.13 -18.60 8.00
C GLN A 165 -6.21 -17.09 8.14
N SER A 166 -5.14 -16.50 8.65
CA SER A 166 -4.95 -15.06 8.69
C SER A 166 -4.96 -14.47 7.27
N PRO A 167 -5.74 -13.42 6.98
CA PRO A 167 -5.78 -12.83 5.66
C PRO A 167 -4.56 -11.94 5.39
N ALA A 168 -4.37 -11.59 4.12
CA ALA A 168 -3.46 -10.54 3.68
C ALA A 168 -4.26 -9.35 3.15
N VAL A 169 -3.80 -8.12 3.36
CA VAL A 169 -4.41 -6.92 2.79
C VAL A 169 -3.36 -6.10 2.03
N PHE A 170 -3.66 -5.85 0.76
CA PHE A 170 -2.87 -4.99 -0.12
C PHE A 170 -3.43 -3.57 -0.06
N THR A 171 -2.69 -2.67 0.55
CA THR A 171 -3.20 -1.37 1.01
C THR A 171 -2.78 -0.21 0.12
N GLY A 172 -1.91 -0.45 -0.87
CA GLY A 172 -1.31 0.58 -1.72
C GLY A 172 -0.85 1.75 -0.86
N ASP A 173 -1.33 2.94 -1.24
CA ASP A 173 -1.00 4.19 -0.57
C ASP A 173 -2.00 4.65 0.50
N THR A 174 -2.92 3.80 0.95
CA THR A 174 -3.81 4.16 2.06
C THR A 174 -3.08 4.01 3.40
N LEU A 175 -2.59 2.81 3.69
CA LEU A 175 -1.86 2.45 4.90
C LEU A 175 -0.44 2.05 4.52
N PHE A 176 0.55 2.59 5.23
CA PHE A 176 1.94 2.12 5.15
C PHE A 176 2.33 1.56 6.51
N VAL A 177 3.40 0.76 6.56
CA VAL A 177 4.01 0.41 7.85
C VAL A 177 4.37 1.69 8.60
N ALA A 178 3.74 1.89 9.77
CA ALA A 178 3.84 3.07 10.63
C ALA A 178 3.42 4.42 9.99
N GLY A 179 2.73 4.41 8.85
CA GLY A 179 2.34 5.62 8.13
C GLY A 179 0.99 5.53 7.42
N CYS A 180 0.64 6.59 6.68
CA CYS A 180 -0.46 6.61 5.72
C CYS A 180 -0.10 7.49 4.52
N GLY A 181 -0.87 7.37 3.45
CA GLY A 181 -0.77 8.25 2.28
C GLY A 181 -0.97 9.72 2.58
N ARG A 182 -0.43 10.58 1.71
CA ARG A 182 -0.83 12.00 1.66
C ARG A 182 -2.26 12.11 1.15
N PHE A 183 -3.01 13.10 1.62
CA PHE A 183 -4.43 13.28 1.29
C PHE A 183 -4.57 14.13 0.02
N PHE A 184 -4.14 13.62 -1.14
CA PHE A 184 -4.15 14.41 -2.38
C PHE A 184 -5.58 14.73 -2.85
N GLU A 185 -6.48 13.75 -2.77
CA GLU A 185 -7.85 13.86 -3.30
C GLU A 185 -8.95 13.74 -2.23
N GLY A 186 -8.58 13.69 -0.95
CA GLY A 186 -9.53 13.47 0.14
C GLY A 186 -9.25 14.27 1.40
N THR A 187 -9.89 13.84 2.49
CA THR A 187 -9.97 14.54 3.76
C THR A 187 -9.47 13.68 4.91
N ALA A 188 -9.22 14.32 6.06
CA ALA A 188 -8.85 13.60 7.28
C ALA A 188 -9.97 12.66 7.77
N ASP A 189 -11.25 13.06 7.64
CA ASP A 189 -12.40 12.20 7.96
C ASP A 189 -12.41 10.92 7.11
N GLN A 190 -12.17 11.08 5.80
CA GLN A 190 -12.06 9.94 4.88
C GLN A 190 -10.89 9.01 5.23
N MET A 191 -9.72 9.55 5.60
CA MET A 191 -8.61 8.70 6.07
C MET A 191 -8.94 8.02 7.40
N CYS A 192 -9.62 8.69 8.33
CA CYS A 192 -10.11 8.07 9.56
C CYS A 192 -11.04 6.90 9.27
N LYS A 193 -12.02 7.05 8.37
CA LYS A 193 -12.92 5.97 7.96
C LYS A 193 -12.15 4.81 7.33
N ALA A 194 -11.24 5.09 6.39
CA ALA A 194 -10.42 4.08 5.74
C ALA A 194 -9.58 3.28 6.75
N LEU A 195 -8.88 3.97 7.66
CA LEU A 195 -7.95 3.34 8.59
C LEU A 195 -8.64 2.71 9.81
N LEU A 196 -9.66 3.34 10.38
CA LEU A 196 -10.24 2.93 11.66
C LEU A 196 -11.52 2.11 11.51
N GLU A 197 -12.31 2.36 10.46
CA GLU A 197 -13.63 1.73 10.28
C GLU A 197 -13.62 0.65 9.18
N LYS A 198 -12.57 0.60 8.34
CA LYS A 198 -12.37 -0.47 7.34
C LYS A 198 -11.15 -1.33 7.63
N LEU A 199 -9.95 -0.77 7.52
CA LEU A 199 -8.73 -1.57 7.71
C LEU A 199 -8.56 -1.99 9.18
N GLY A 200 -8.85 -1.09 10.11
CA GLY A 200 -8.72 -1.35 11.55
C GLY A 200 -9.71 -2.37 12.11
N THR A 201 -10.77 -2.72 11.37
CA THR A 201 -11.75 -3.75 11.75
C THR A 201 -11.39 -5.14 11.24
N LEU A 202 -10.36 -5.27 10.39
CA LEU A 202 -9.81 -6.56 10.01
C LEU A 202 -9.17 -7.27 11.23
N PRO A 203 -9.05 -8.61 11.20
CA PRO A 203 -8.34 -9.36 12.24
C PRO A 203 -6.93 -8.80 12.52
N ASP A 204 -6.51 -8.80 13.79
CA ASP A 204 -5.21 -8.20 14.20
C ASP A 204 -3.99 -8.91 13.58
N ASP A 205 -4.14 -10.18 13.20
CA ASP A 205 -3.13 -10.99 12.51
C ASP A 205 -3.16 -10.82 10.98
N THR A 206 -4.05 -9.98 10.44
CA THR A 206 -4.08 -9.66 9.00
C THR A 206 -2.75 -9.03 8.58
N GLN A 207 -2.07 -9.65 7.62
CA GLN A 207 -0.77 -9.16 7.12
C GLN A 207 -0.97 -7.96 6.18
N VAL A 208 -0.22 -6.88 6.39
CA VAL A 208 -0.34 -5.62 5.65
C VAL A 208 0.79 -5.50 4.62
N TYR A 209 0.41 -5.36 3.36
CA TYR A 209 1.30 -5.18 2.21
C TYR A 209 1.02 -3.82 1.57
N CYS A 210 1.91 -2.85 1.77
CA CYS A 210 1.71 -1.45 1.38
C CYS A 210 2.57 -1.02 0.18
N GLY A 211 2.17 0.05 -0.50
CA GLY A 211 2.74 0.48 -1.78
C GLY A 211 4.24 0.78 -1.78
N HIS A 212 4.79 1.23 -0.64
CA HIS A 212 6.15 1.78 -0.58
C HIS A 212 6.93 1.38 0.68
N GLU A 213 8.26 1.37 0.54
CA GLU A 213 9.25 1.20 1.61
C GLU A 213 9.55 2.52 2.35
N TYR A 214 8.55 3.02 3.08
CA TYR A 214 8.66 4.26 3.87
C TYR A 214 8.90 4.06 5.37
N THR A 215 9.02 2.82 5.80
CA THR A 215 8.92 2.39 7.20
C THR A 215 9.86 3.13 8.14
N THR A 216 11.15 3.24 7.82
CA THR A 216 12.12 3.94 8.69
C THR A 216 11.76 5.42 8.84
N THR A 217 11.38 6.11 7.76
CA THR A 217 10.98 7.53 7.83
C THR A 217 9.67 7.71 8.58
N ASN A 218 8.74 6.77 8.42
CA ASN A 218 7.46 6.75 9.14
C ASN A 218 7.66 6.58 10.64
N LEU A 219 8.53 5.65 11.04
CA LEU A 219 8.84 5.36 12.45
C LEU A 219 9.63 6.49 13.11
N LYS A 220 10.56 7.15 12.39
CA LYS A 220 11.23 8.37 12.89
C LYS A 220 10.20 9.49 13.18
N PHE A 221 9.22 9.67 12.30
CA PHE A 221 8.13 10.60 12.55
C PHE A 221 7.26 10.16 13.74
N ALA A 222 6.86 8.88 13.81
CA ALA A 222 6.10 8.35 14.94
C ALA A 222 6.83 8.57 16.28
N LYS A 223 8.15 8.34 16.31
CA LYS A 223 9.02 8.56 17.48
C LYS A 223 9.06 10.02 17.91
N SER A 224 9.00 10.96 16.97
CA SER A 224 8.94 12.40 17.29
C SER A 224 7.64 12.81 18.00
N LEU A 225 6.54 12.08 17.74
CA LEU A 225 5.24 12.32 18.38
C LEU A 225 5.10 11.59 19.72
N GLU A 226 5.51 10.31 19.74
CA GLU A 226 5.37 9.41 20.89
C GLU A 226 6.75 8.87 21.33
N PRO A 227 7.64 9.72 21.90
CA PRO A 227 9.02 9.33 22.21
C PRO A 227 9.13 8.22 23.26
N ASN A 228 8.10 8.03 24.08
CA ASN A 228 8.06 7.02 25.14
C ASN A 228 7.32 5.74 24.71
N ASN A 229 6.88 5.62 23.45
CA ASN A 229 6.26 4.40 22.94
C ASN A 229 7.36 3.37 22.62
N SER A 230 7.42 2.27 23.39
CA SER A 230 8.40 1.20 23.21
C SER A 230 8.20 0.47 21.88
N ASP A 231 6.94 0.23 21.46
CA ASP A 231 6.63 -0.44 20.19
C ASP A 231 7.21 0.33 18.99
N VAL A 232 7.14 1.67 19.01
CA VAL A 232 7.75 2.53 17.97
C VAL A 232 9.28 2.36 17.96
N THR A 233 9.88 2.30 19.13
CA THR A 233 11.34 2.21 19.30
C THR A 233 11.87 0.87 18.81
N GLU A 234 11.22 -0.21 19.23
CA GLU A 234 11.58 -1.58 18.84
C GLU A 234 11.39 -1.79 17.35
N LYS A 235 10.25 -1.33 16.78
CA LYS A 235 10.00 -1.44 15.34
C LYS A 235 10.97 -0.59 14.53
N LEU A 236 11.39 0.59 15.01
CA LEU A 236 12.39 1.43 14.34
C LEU A 236 13.75 0.74 14.27
N ASN A 237 14.21 0.19 15.40
CA ASN A 237 15.48 -0.55 15.45
C ASN A 237 15.47 -1.76 14.51
N TRP A 238 14.36 -2.52 14.50
CA TRP A 238 14.17 -3.63 13.57
C TRP A 238 14.20 -3.17 12.11
N ALA A 239 13.49 -2.08 11.79
CA ALA A 239 13.43 -1.56 10.43
C ALA A 239 14.81 -1.09 9.95
N GLU A 240 15.56 -0.35 10.77
CA GLU A 240 16.92 0.08 10.41
C GLU A 240 17.87 -1.11 10.19
N ALA A 241 17.78 -2.14 11.04
CA ALA A 241 18.53 -3.38 10.85
C ALA A 241 18.16 -4.10 9.54
N ALA A 242 16.87 -4.24 9.23
CA ALA A 242 16.40 -4.83 7.98
C ALA A 242 16.88 -4.03 6.75
N ARG A 243 16.74 -2.70 6.81
CA ARG A 243 17.13 -1.81 5.71
C ARG A 243 18.64 -1.76 5.46
N SER A 244 19.46 -1.86 6.52
CA SER A 244 20.92 -2.00 6.37
C SER A 244 21.34 -3.26 5.58
N GLN A 245 20.47 -4.26 5.53
CA GLN A 245 20.65 -5.50 4.77
C GLN A 245 19.83 -5.51 3.47
N GLN A 246 19.27 -4.36 3.06
CA GLN A 246 18.38 -4.23 1.89
C GLN A 246 17.21 -5.24 1.92
N LYS A 247 16.67 -5.55 3.10
CA LYS A 247 15.49 -6.40 3.24
C LYS A 247 14.22 -5.53 3.27
N PRO A 248 13.11 -5.99 2.64
CA PRO A 248 11.82 -5.34 2.81
C PRO A 248 11.39 -5.28 4.28
N THR A 249 10.67 -4.23 4.64
CA THR A 249 10.00 -4.11 5.95
C THR A 249 8.51 -4.48 5.91
N VAL A 250 8.02 -4.93 4.76
CA VAL A 250 6.71 -5.57 4.62
C VAL A 250 6.83 -7.09 4.75
N PRO A 251 5.78 -7.79 5.20
CA PRO A 251 4.54 -7.24 5.75
C PRO A 251 4.69 -6.84 7.23
N SER A 252 3.80 -5.97 7.70
CA SER A 252 3.43 -5.86 9.11
C SER A 252 2.09 -6.55 9.36
N THR A 253 1.45 -6.36 10.51
CA THR A 253 0.03 -6.74 10.73
C THR A 253 -0.84 -5.57 11.19
N ILE A 254 -2.16 -5.68 11.00
CA ILE A 254 -3.13 -4.68 11.51
C ILE A 254 -2.97 -4.45 13.01
N GLY A 255 -2.74 -5.52 13.80
CA GLY A 255 -2.49 -5.45 15.22
C GLY A 255 -1.18 -4.72 15.58
N GLU A 256 -0.12 -4.91 14.78
CA GLU A 256 1.12 -4.15 14.91
C GLU A 256 0.91 -2.65 14.63
N GLU A 257 0.22 -2.31 13.55
CA GLU A 257 -0.03 -0.91 13.16
C GLU A 257 -0.79 -0.14 14.25
N LYS A 258 -1.74 -0.79 14.95
CA LYS A 258 -2.45 -0.18 16.10
C LYS A 258 -1.51 0.21 17.25
N LYS A 259 -0.31 -0.38 17.34
CA LYS A 259 0.66 -0.10 18.42
C LYS A 259 1.60 1.06 18.13
N TYR A 260 2.08 1.20 16.90
CA TYR A 260 3.11 2.21 16.55
C TYR A 260 2.73 3.21 15.47
N ASN A 261 1.66 2.99 14.70
CA ASN A 261 1.30 3.89 13.61
C ASN A 261 0.48 5.08 14.14
N PRO A 262 0.99 6.32 14.10
CA PRO A 262 0.30 7.46 14.69
C PRO A 262 -1.06 7.72 14.03
N PHE A 263 -1.25 7.31 12.77
CA PHE A 263 -2.52 7.47 12.04
C PHE A 263 -3.56 6.42 12.44
N MET A 264 -3.15 5.21 12.81
CA MET A 264 -4.05 4.19 13.39
C MET A 264 -4.36 4.46 14.86
N ARG A 265 -3.62 5.40 15.48
CA ARG A 265 -3.68 5.73 16.91
C ARG A 265 -4.34 7.08 17.19
N VAL A 266 -4.98 7.72 16.23
CA VAL A 266 -5.59 9.06 16.41
C VAL A 266 -6.73 9.10 17.45
N LYS A 267 -7.23 7.95 17.92
CA LYS A 267 -8.15 7.82 19.07
C LYS A 267 -7.44 7.74 20.42
N ASN A 268 -6.12 7.60 20.44
CA ASN A 268 -5.33 7.50 21.67
C ASN A 268 -5.28 8.85 22.39
N GLN A 269 -5.76 8.90 23.63
CA GLN A 269 -5.87 10.14 24.41
C GLN A 269 -4.51 10.82 24.66
N THR A 270 -3.43 10.05 24.84
CA THR A 270 -2.08 10.60 25.03
C THR A 270 -1.61 11.33 23.78
N LEU A 271 -1.81 10.73 22.60
CA LEU A 271 -1.50 11.36 21.31
C LEU A 271 -2.37 12.60 21.07
N GLN A 272 -3.68 12.51 21.29
CA GLN A 272 -4.60 13.65 21.17
C GLN A 272 -4.18 14.84 22.04
N LYS A 273 -3.88 14.58 23.33
CA LYS A 273 -3.39 15.60 24.26
C LYS A 273 -2.07 16.21 23.81
N LYS A 274 -1.14 15.41 23.29
CA LYS A 274 0.14 15.88 22.74
C LYS A 274 -0.06 16.78 21.51
N CYS A 275 -1.07 16.48 20.69
CA CYS A 275 -1.44 17.26 19.51
C CYS A 275 -2.36 18.45 19.81
N GLY A 276 -2.84 18.62 21.05
CA GLY A 276 -3.84 19.65 21.39
C GLY A 276 -5.19 19.44 20.70
N CYS A 277 -5.53 18.19 20.36
CA CYS A 277 -6.75 17.80 19.67
C CYS A 277 -7.67 17.02 20.62
N THR A 278 -8.97 16.97 20.34
CA THR A 278 -9.98 16.32 21.20
C THR A 278 -10.75 15.19 20.51
N ASP A 279 -10.50 14.98 19.21
CA ASP A 279 -11.18 13.96 18.42
C ASP A 279 -10.22 13.36 17.37
N ALA A 280 -10.64 12.23 16.79
CA ALA A 280 -9.81 11.48 15.85
C ALA A 280 -9.56 12.24 14.54
N VAL A 281 -10.54 12.99 14.03
CA VAL A 281 -10.45 13.65 12.72
C VAL A 281 -9.53 14.87 12.80
N SER A 282 -9.67 15.70 13.85
CA SER A 282 -8.76 16.84 14.08
C SER A 282 -7.32 16.35 14.32
N THR A 283 -7.15 15.26 15.08
CA THR A 283 -5.84 14.64 15.30
C THR A 283 -5.23 14.11 14.00
N MET A 284 -6.02 13.40 13.18
CA MET A 284 -5.59 12.91 11.86
C MET A 284 -5.12 14.04 10.95
N GLN A 285 -5.89 15.12 10.87
CA GLN A 285 -5.55 16.29 10.07
C GLN A 285 -4.25 16.95 10.55
N TYR A 286 -4.11 17.11 11.87
CA TYR A 286 -2.93 17.72 12.47
C TYR A 286 -1.67 16.89 12.28
N VAL A 287 -1.73 15.58 12.61
CA VAL A 287 -0.61 14.64 12.45
C VAL A 287 -0.19 14.55 10.98
N ARG A 288 -1.14 14.50 10.03
CA ARG A 288 -0.83 14.49 8.59
C ARG A 288 -0.06 15.73 8.16
N ARG A 289 -0.53 16.92 8.58
CA ARG A 289 0.14 18.20 8.30
C ARG A 289 1.54 18.25 8.89
N LEU A 290 1.75 17.71 10.09
CA LEU A 290 3.09 17.62 10.68
C LEU A 290 4.00 16.72 9.84
N LYS A 291 3.53 15.52 9.45
CA LYS A 291 4.33 14.59 8.65
C LYS A 291 4.69 15.14 7.28
N ASP A 292 3.81 15.92 6.65
CA ASP A 292 4.06 16.52 5.34
C ASP A 292 5.20 17.56 5.36
N ASN A 293 5.50 18.13 6.53
CA ASN A 293 6.59 19.09 6.74
C ASN A 293 7.77 18.50 7.53
N PHE A 294 7.70 17.22 7.90
CA PHE A 294 8.73 16.55 8.69
C PHE A 294 9.96 16.25 7.84
N LYS A 295 11.13 16.58 8.38
CA LYS A 295 12.43 16.20 7.83
C LYS A 295 13.09 15.25 8.82
N ALA A 296 13.29 14.01 8.38
CA ALA A 296 13.91 12.94 9.16
C ALA A 296 15.43 13.06 9.21
#